data_AF-A0A7S1QKG5-F1
#
_entry.id   AF-A0A7S1QKG5-F1
#
_cell.length_a   1.000
_cell.length_b   1.000
_cell.length_c   1.000
_cell.angle_alpha   90.00
_cell.angle_beta   90.00
_cell.angle_gamma   90.00
#
_symmetry.space_group_name_H-M   'P 1'
#
loop_
_entity.id
_entity.type
_entity.pdbx_description
1 polymer ?
#
loop_
_entity_poly.entity_id
_entity_poly.type
_entity_poly.pdbx_seq_one_letter_code
_entity_poly.pdbx_strand_id
1 'polypeptide(L)'
;AGWNADARWIVSSFLGRGGYGETFAVRWNPRNDGPSPLPKGTEWATLKVLLIRKGKDDRGHGSEASQHESPEERVNSEIAHLASISAHPLFPGLYESRFVQQHDVQWCLIVMEFCDRLDLARDIAARRKMKGQLLGPGPDANKQAANVANSPLRPWYPQW
;
A
#
# COMPACT_ATOMS: atom_id res chain seq x y z
N ALA A 1 17.03 -17.00 9.87
CA ALA A 1 17.00 -16.01 10.97
C ALA A 1 15.67 -15.27 10.90
N GLY A 2 14.80 -15.46 11.90
CA GLY A 2 13.46 -14.89 11.91
C GLY A 2 13.51 -13.37 12.05
N TRP A 3 12.84 -12.66 11.15
CA TRP A 3 12.62 -11.23 11.27
C TRP A 3 11.74 -10.97 12.51
N ASN A 4 12.33 -10.46 13.58
CA ASN A 4 11.59 -9.90 14.70
C ASN A 4 11.31 -8.44 14.34
N ALA A 5 10.41 -8.23 13.37
CA ALA A 5 10.02 -6.92 12.87
C ALA A 5 9.25 -6.19 13.97
N ASP A 6 9.95 -5.68 14.98
CA ASP A 6 9.36 -5.07 16.17
C ASP A 6 8.49 -6.05 16.97
N ALA A 7 8.79 -6.26 18.25
CA ALA A 7 7.86 -7.01 19.12
C ALA A 7 6.46 -6.34 19.22
N ARG A 8 6.29 -5.15 18.63
CA ARG A 8 5.08 -4.33 18.62
C ARG A 8 4.09 -4.70 17.52
N TRP A 9 4.52 -5.34 16.42
CA TRP A 9 3.64 -5.65 15.28
C TRP A 9 3.66 -7.14 14.98
N ILE A 10 2.47 -7.73 14.84
CA ILE A 10 2.30 -9.11 14.40
C ILE A 10 2.05 -9.10 12.89
N VAL A 11 3.02 -9.59 12.12
CA VAL A 11 2.89 -9.72 10.66
C VAL A 11 1.91 -10.83 10.33
N SER A 12 0.90 -10.52 9.52
CA SER A 12 -0.16 -11.47 9.15
C SER A 12 -0.02 -11.94 7.70
N SER A 13 -0.02 -11.02 6.73
CA SER A 13 -0.01 -11.39 5.32
C SER A 13 0.78 -10.41 4.46
N PHE A 14 1.45 -10.93 3.44
CA PHE A 14 2.13 -10.12 2.43
C PHE A 14 1.12 -9.50 1.46
N LEU A 15 1.24 -8.20 1.22
CA LEU A 15 0.34 -7.42 0.35
C LEU A 15 0.96 -7.10 -1.00
N GLY A 16 2.28 -6.93 -1.05
CA GLY A 16 2.99 -6.64 -2.29
C GLY A 16 4.44 -6.23 -2.07
N ARG A 17 5.19 -6.16 -3.18
CA ARG A 17 6.59 -5.73 -3.20
C ARG A 17 6.79 -4.70 -4.30
N GLY A 18 7.51 -3.63 -3.95
CA GLY A 18 8.01 -2.64 -4.89
C GLY A 18 9.52 -2.76 -5.08
N GLY A 19 10.10 -1.87 -5.89
CA GLY A 19 11.54 -1.87 -6.16
C GLY A 19 12.41 -1.63 -4.92
N TYR A 20 11.88 -0.96 -3.90
CA TYR A 20 12.62 -0.52 -2.71
C TYR A 20 12.09 -1.09 -1.39
N GLY A 21 11.08 -1.96 -1.43
CA GLY A 21 10.45 -2.41 -0.20
C GLY A 21 9.30 -3.39 -0.37
N GLU A 22 8.76 -3.81 0.75
CA GLU A 22 7.68 -4.78 0.86
C GLU A 22 6.57 -4.22 1.74
N THR A 23 5.34 -4.68 1.50
CA THR A 23 4.15 -4.23 2.21
C THR A 23 3.43 -5.43 2.80
N PHE A 24 3.02 -5.30 4.06
CA PHE A 24 2.36 -6.35 4.84
C PHE A 24 1.10 -5.82 5.54
N ALA A 25 0.13 -6.70 5.75
CA ALA A 25 -0.92 -6.48 6.74
C ALA A 25 -0.38 -6.89 8.10
N VAL A 26 -0.56 -6.03 9.10
CA VAL A 26 -0.08 -6.24 10.45
C VAL A 26 -1.17 -5.94 11.46
N ARG A 27 -1.01 -6.51 12.67
CA ARG A 27 -1.83 -6.18 13.84
C ARG A 27 -0.94 -5.65 14.94
N TRP A 28 -1.48 -4.76 15.77
CA TRP A 28 -0.79 -4.37 17.00
C TRP A 28 -0.61 -5.60 17.91
N ASN A 29 0.58 -5.80 18.46
CA ASN A 29 0.82 -6.85 19.44
C ASN A 29 0.30 -6.40 20.81
N PRO A 30 -0.78 -6.99 21.35
CA PRO A 30 -1.33 -6.59 22.64
C PRO A 30 -0.40 -6.93 23.82
N ARG A 31 0.64 -7.76 23.61
CA ARG A 31 1.65 -8.08 24.64
C ARG A 31 2.75 -7.03 24.75
N ASN A 32 2.72 -6.02 23.91
CA ASN A 32 3.66 -4.92 23.99
C ASN A 32 3.21 -3.93 25.09
N ASP A 33 4.15 -3.48 25.91
CA ASP A 33 3.89 -2.57 27.04
C ASP A 33 3.59 -1.12 26.61
N GLY A 34 3.74 -0.80 25.32
CA GLY A 34 3.42 0.52 24.76
C GLY A 34 1.93 0.73 24.43
N PRO A 35 1.45 1.99 24.37
CA PRO A 35 0.13 2.28 23.83
C PRO A 35 0.09 1.92 22.34
N SER A 36 -1.07 1.40 21.89
CA SER A 36 -1.32 1.19 20.46
C SER A 36 -1.33 2.55 19.74
N PRO A 37 -0.61 2.70 18.61
CA PRO A 37 -0.72 3.88 17.76
C PRO A 37 -1.98 3.85 16.89
N LEU A 38 -2.73 2.74 16.89
CA LEU A 38 -3.95 2.60 16.10
C LEU A 38 -5.11 3.37 16.75
N PRO A 39 -6.01 3.96 15.95
CA PRO A 39 -7.28 4.47 16.44
C PRO A 39 -8.06 3.40 17.23
N LYS A 40 -8.87 3.85 18.20
CA LYS A 40 -9.68 2.95 19.02
C LYS A 40 -10.62 2.12 18.14
N GLY A 41 -10.59 0.80 18.31
CA GLY A 41 -11.41 -0.14 17.52
C GLY A 41 -10.75 -0.61 16.22
N THR A 42 -9.58 -0.09 15.87
CA THR A 42 -8.80 -0.54 14.70
C THR A 42 -7.86 -1.68 15.10
N GLU A 43 -8.00 -2.84 14.47
CA GLU A 43 -7.14 -4.00 14.73
C GLU A 43 -6.01 -4.18 13.73
N TRP A 44 -6.18 -3.62 12.53
CA TRP A 44 -5.35 -3.88 11.36
C TRP A 44 -4.67 -2.61 10.88
N ALA A 45 -3.43 -2.75 10.43
CA ALA A 45 -2.68 -1.70 9.76
C ALA A 45 -1.91 -2.26 8.57
N THR A 46 -1.49 -1.35 7.70
CA THR A 46 -0.56 -1.62 6.62
C THR A 46 0.85 -1.26 7.08
N LEU A 47 1.79 -2.20 7.03
CA LEU A 47 3.20 -1.96 7.27
C LEU A 47 3.95 -1.95 5.94
N LYS A 48 4.51 -0.79 5.58
CA LYS A 48 5.46 -0.66 4.48
C LYS A 48 6.88 -0.69 5.04
N VAL A 49 7.69 -1.61 4.54
CA VAL A 49 9.09 -1.81 4.92
C VAL A 49 9.96 -1.38 3.75
N LEU A 50 10.68 -0.26 3.92
CA LEU A 50 11.55 0.32 2.90
C LEU A 50 13.01 0.04 3.25
N LEU A 51 13.76 -0.49 2.28
CA LEU A 51 15.18 -0.74 2.42
C LEU A 51 15.97 0.51 2.02
N ILE A 52 16.75 1.04 2.96
CA ILE A 52 17.64 2.18 2.76
C ILE A 52 19.06 1.62 2.67
N ARG A 53 19.51 1.31 1.45
CA ARG A 53 20.92 0.99 1.22
C ARG A 53 21.69 2.29 1.10
N LYS A 54 22.67 2.48 1.99
CA LYS A 54 23.70 3.48 1.77
C LYS A 54 24.44 3.07 0.49
N GLY A 55 24.36 3.90 -0.55
CA GLY A 55 25.09 3.65 -1.78
C GLY A 55 26.58 3.66 -1.46
N LYS A 56 27.19 2.48 -1.35
CA LYS A 56 28.60 2.34 -1.65
C LYS A 56 28.64 2.23 -3.16
N ASP A 57 29.17 3.23 -3.82
CA ASP A 57 29.65 3.07 -5.17
C ASP A 57 30.70 1.94 -5.15
N ASP A 58 30.41 0.80 -5.78
CA ASP A 58 31.32 -0.37 -5.83
C ASP A 58 32.66 -0.08 -6.53
N ARG A 59 32.94 1.19 -6.86
CA ARG A 59 34.13 1.63 -7.60
C ARG A 59 34.98 2.65 -6.85
N GLY A 60 34.60 3.09 -5.64
CA GLY A 60 35.40 4.05 -4.87
C GLY A 60 35.75 5.33 -5.65
N HIS A 61 34.90 5.69 -6.61
CA HIS A 61 35.06 6.86 -7.43
C HIS A 61 34.03 7.85 -6.94
N GLY A 62 34.52 8.94 -6.34
CA GLY A 62 33.75 10.15 -6.13
C GLY A 62 33.19 10.61 -7.47
N SER A 63 32.04 10.07 -7.85
CA SER A 63 31.24 10.54 -8.94
C SER A 63 30.69 11.87 -8.49
N GLU A 64 31.16 12.91 -9.17
CA GLU A 64 30.59 14.24 -9.24
C GLU A 64 29.11 14.23 -8.87
N ALA A 65 28.76 15.06 -7.88
CA ALA A 65 27.46 15.18 -7.27
C ALA A 65 26.30 15.11 -8.28
N SER A 66 25.77 13.91 -8.49
CA SER A 66 24.49 13.74 -9.16
C SER A 66 23.44 14.31 -8.23
N GLN A 67 22.64 15.25 -8.72
CA GLN A 67 21.55 15.94 -8.01
C GLN A 67 20.39 15.03 -7.55
N HIS A 68 20.63 13.72 -7.38
CA HIS A 68 19.64 12.78 -6.93
C HIS A 68 19.59 12.75 -5.41
N GLU A 69 18.39 13.00 -4.87
CA GLU A 69 18.08 12.81 -3.45
C GLU A 69 18.60 11.45 -2.97
N SER A 70 19.28 11.46 -1.82
CA SER A 70 19.69 10.26 -1.13
C SER A 70 18.46 9.37 -0.83
N PRO A 71 18.62 8.04 -0.72
CA PRO A 71 17.53 7.15 -0.34
C PRO A 71 16.83 7.56 0.97
N GLU A 72 17.59 8.13 1.91
CA GLU A 72 17.08 8.68 3.17
C GLU A 72 16.20 9.91 2.94
N GLU A 73 16.63 10.87 2.12
CA GLU A 73 15.84 12.05 1.74
C GLU A 73 14.55 11.67 1.03
N ARG A 74 14.60 10.69 0.13
CA ARG A 74 13.39 10.19 -0.57
C ARG A 74 12.37 9.60 0.40
N VAL A 75 12.83 8.81 1.37
CA VAL A 75 11.96 8.21 2.39
C VAL A 75 11.40 9.28 3.33
N ASN A 76 12.24 10.23 3.76
CA ASN A 76 11.80 11.35 4.59
C ASN A 76 10.77 12.22 3.87
N SER A 77 10.97 12.48 2.57
CA SER A 77 10.01 13.19 1.72
C SER A 77 8.67 12.44 1.64
N GLU A 78 8.70 11.12 1.49
CA GLU A 78 7.49 10.29 1.51
C GLU A 78 6.77 10.39 2.86
N ILE A 79 7.48 10.26 3.98
CA ILE A 79 6.89 10.36 5.33
C ILE A 79 6.28 11.75 5.55
N ALA A 80 7.01 12.81 5.20
CA ALA A 80 6.53 14.18 5.34
C ALA A 80 5.27 14.43 4.51
N HIS A 81 5.24 13.91 3.28
CA HIS A 81 4.07 13.99 2.42
C HIS A 81 2.87 13.23 3.02
N LEU A 82 3.07 11.97 3.42
CA LEU A 82 2.02 11.17 4.08
C LEU A 82 1.49 11.82 5.35
N ALA A 83 2.37 12.39 6.18
CA ALA A 83 1.99 13.11 7.38
C ALA A 83 1.09 14.31 7.05
N SER A 84 1.43 15.09 6.01
CA SER A 84 0.68 16.28 5.60
C SER A 84 -0.74 15.99 5.07
N ILE A 85 -0.97 14.79 4.52
CA ILE A 85 -2.28 14.39 3.98
C ILE A 85 -3.06 13.43 4.89
N SER A 86 -2.46 12.98 6.01
CA SER A 86 -2.97 11.91 6.87
C SER A 86 -4.37 12.15 7.46
N ALA A 87 -4.79 13.41 7.62
CA ALA A 87 -6.09 13.76 8.18
C ALA A 87 -7.24 13.65 7.16
N HIS A 88 -6.95 13.45 5.87
CA HIS A 88 -7.94 13.50 4.82
C HIS A 88 -8.54 12.11 4.55
N PRO A 89 -9.88 11.95 4.54
CA PRO A 89 -10.54 10.63 4.54
C PRO A 89 -10.38 9.81 3.26
N LEU A 90 -9.90 10.43 2.17
CA LEU A 90 -9.60 9.73 0.91
C LEU A 90 -8.16 9.20 0.81
N PHE A 91 -7.31 9.52 1.78
CA PHE A 91 -5.93 9.04 1.83
C PHE A 91 -5.75 8.14 3.06
N PRO A 92 -4.98 7.05 2.95
CA PRO A 92 -4.67 6.23 4.12
C PRO A 92 -3.96 7.06 5.19
N GLY A 93 -4.51 7.04 6.41
CA GLY A 93 -3.89 7.74 7.53
C GLY A 93 -2.51 7.18 7.88
N LEU A 94 -1.52 8.05 8.14
CA LEU A 94 -0.23 7.66 8.71
C LEU A 94 -0.37 7.51 10.23
N TYR A 95 -0.02 6.34 10.78
CA TYR A 95 -0.06 6.09 12.22
C TYR A 95 1.32 6.20 12.87
N GLU A 96 2.34 5.65 12.23
CA GLU A 96 3.71 5.67 12.75
C GLU A 96 4.70 5.61 11.60
N SER A 97 5.87 6.22 11.77
CA SER A 97 7.04 5.93 10.95
C SER A 97 8.28 5.87 11.82
N ARG A 98 9.25 5.03 11.45
CA ARG A 98 10.52 4.93 12.18
C ARG A 98 11.63 4.34 11.32
N PHE A 99 12.85 4.70 11.67
CA PHE A 99 14.04 4.11 11.10
C PHE A 99 14.56 3.01 12.03
N VAL A 100 14.93 1.87 11.46
CA VAL A 100 15.52 0.74 12.17
C VAL A 100 16.87 0.45 11.53
N GLN A 101 17.93 0.56 12.31
CA GLN A 101 19.28 0.22 11.86
C GLN A 101 19.68 -1.12 12.47
N GLN A 102 20.05 -2.08 11.62
CA GLN A 102 20.59 -3.36 12.04
C GLN A 102 21.86 -3.63 11.22
N HIS A 103 23.02 -3.61 11.89
CA HIS A 103 24.33 -3.66 11.26
C HIS A 103 24.48 -2.54 10.19
N ASP A 104 24.94 -2.89 9.00
CA ASP A 104 25.16 -1.98 7.85
C ASP A 104 23.90 -1.71 7.02
N VAL A 105 22.73 -2.19 7.48
CA VAL A 105 21.47 -2.03 6.78
C VAL A 105 20.52 -1.16 7.58
N GLN A 106 20.00 -0.12 6.94
CA GLN A 106 18.94 0.72 7.48
C GLN A 106 17.63 0.41 6.78
N TRP A 107 16.55 0.36 7.56
CA TRP A 107 15.19 0.18 7.09
C TRP A 107 14.35 1.35 7.58
N CYS A 108 13.32 1.70 6.82
CA CYS A 108 12.24 2.53 7.32
C CYS A 108 10.96 1.70 7.38
N LEU A 109 10.32 1.72 8.54
CA LEU A 109 9.01 1.12 8.76
C LEU A 109 7.98 2.25 8.76
N ILE A 110 6.98 2.16 7.90
CA ILE A 110 5.87 3.10 7.81
C ILE A 110 4.58 2.32 8.07
N VAL A 111 3.86 2.69 9.12
CA VAL A 111 2.58 2.09 9.51
C VAL A 111 1.47 3.04 9.13
N MET A 112 0.53 2.53 8.34
CA MET A 112 -0.59 3.30 7.80
C MET A 112 -1.90 2.55 8.02
N GLU A 113 -2.99 3.24 7.76
CA GLU A 113 -4.33 2.67 7.69
C GLU A 113 -4.39 1.44 6.78
N PHE A 114 -5.17 0.45 7.22
CA PHE A 114 -5.41 -0.76 6.44
C PHE A 114 -6.63 -0.58 5.55
N CYS A 115 -6.41 -0.64 4.23
CA CYS A 115 -7.50 -0.69 3.26
C CYS A 115 -7.87 -2.15 2.99
N ASP A 116 -9.07 -2.56 3.39
CA ASP A 116 -9.60 -3.91 3.15
C ASP A 116 -9.68 -4.28 1.66
N ARG A 117 -9.85 -3.27 0.80
CA ARG A 117 -9.78 -3.35 -0.65
C ARG A 117 -8.50 -2.69 -1.17
N LEU A 118 -7.45 -3.50 -1.18
CA LEU A 118 -6.07 -3.05 -1.43
C LEU A 118 -5.83 -2.43 -2.81
N ASP A 119 -6.51 -2.94 -3.84
CA ASP A 119 -6.33 -2.48 -5.22
C ASP A 119 -7.67 -2.46 -5.95
N LEU A 120 -8.15 -1.25 -6.23
CA LEU A 120 -9.42 -1.02 -6.93
C LEU A 120 -9.40 -1.62 -8.35
N ALA A 121 -8.27 -1.56 -9.07
CA ALA A 121 -8.18 -2.13 -10.41
C ALA A 121 -8.33 -3.66 -10.35
N ARG A 122 -7.67 -4.30 -9.37
CA ARG A 122 -7.81 -5.74 -9.12
C ARG A 122 -9.22 -6.10 -8.65
N ASP A 123 -9.85 -5.32 -7.78
CA ASP A 123 -11.23 -5.54 -7.33
C ASP A 123 -12.22 -5.42 -8.51
N ILE A 124 -12.08 -4.39 -9.34
CA ILE A 124 -12.89 -4.21 -10.56
C ILE A 124 -12.68 -5.39 -11.51
N ALA A 125 -11.43 -5.81 -11.74
CA ALA A 125 -11.14 -6.96 -12.61
C ALA A 125 -11.76 -8.26 -12.07
N ALA A 126 -11.68 -8.50 -10.76
CA ALA A 126 -12.28 -9.66 -10.10
C ALA A 126 -13.82 -9.66 -10.25
N ARG A 127 -14.46 -8.51 -10.07
CA ARG A 127 -15.92 -8.35 -10.27
C ARG A 127 -16.33 -8.56 -11.72
N ARG A 128 -15.55 -8.05 -12.68
CA ARG A 128 -15.79 -8.30 -14.12
C ARG A 128 -15.69 -9.79 -14.45
N LYS A 129 -14.71 -10.51 -13.90
CA LYS A 129 -14.56 -11.95 -14.07
C LYS A 129 -15.75 -12.73 -13.51
N MET A 130 -16.25 -12.35 -12.33
CA MET A 130 -17.45 -12.96 -11.73
C MET A 130 -18.73 -12.67 -12.54
N LYS A 131 -18.90 -11.44 -13.06
CA LYS A 131 -20.04 -11.09 -13.92
C LYS A 131 -19.99 -11.79 -15.28
N GLY A 132 -18.79 -11.96 -15.87
CA GLY A 132 -18.58 -12.72 -17.10
C GLY A 132 -18.84 -14.23 -16.94
N GLN A 133 -18.61 -14.80 -15.75
CA GLN A 133 -19.00 -16.18 -15.43
C GLN A 133 -20.52 -16.35 -15.26
N LEU A 134 -21.23 -15.34 -14.76
CA LEU A 134 -22.70 -15.33 -14.72
C LEU A 134 -23.33 -15.11 -16.11
N LEU A 135 -22.58 -14.53 -17.05
CA LEU A 135 -22.95 -14.34 -18.45
C LEU A 135 -22.17 -15.29 -19.37
N GLY A 136 -21.98 -16.55 -18.95
CA GLY A 136 -21.41 -17.58 -19.82
C GLY A 136 -22.12 -17.61 -21.19
N PRO A 137 -21.45 -18.10 -22.26
CA PRO A 137 -22.01 -18.12 -23.60
C PRO A 137 -23.19 -19.11 -23.67
N GLY A 138 -24.36 -18.66 -23.22
CA GLY A 138 -25.62 -19.28 -23.57
C GLY A 138 -25.90 -19.01 -25.05
N PRO A 139 -26.58 -19.93 -25.75
CA PRO A 139 -26.81 -19.86 -27.21
C PRO A 139 -27.63 -18.64 -27.70
N ASP A 140 -27.97 -17.69 -26.83
CA ASP A 140 -28.82 -16.52 -27.10
C ASP A 140 -28.10 -15.16 -26.96
N ALA A 141 -26.75 -15.12 -26.92
CA ALA A 141 -25.98 -13.87 -26.87
C ALA A 141 -26.28 -12.90 -28.05
N ASN A 142 -26.75 -13.43 -29.19
CA ASN A 142 -27.18 -12.62 -30.34
C ASN A 142 -28.61 -12.07 -30.24
N LYS A 143 -29.42 -12.48 -29.26
CA LYS A 143 -30.80 -11.96 -29.08
C LYS A 143 -30.90 -10.84 -28.07
N GLN A 144 -29.93 -10.68 -27.16
CA GLN A 144 -29.95 -9.61 -26.17
C GLN A 144 -29.31 -8.30 -26.65
N ALA A 145 -28.45 -8.32 -27.67
CA ALA A 145 -27.86 -7.11 -28.24
C ALA A 145 -28.92 -6.18 -28.89
N ALA A 146 -30.04 -6.73 -29.35
CA ALA A 146 -31.12 -5.95 -29.95
C ALA A 146 -31.95 -5.14 -28.93
N ASN A 147 -31.89 -5.46 -27.63
CA ASN A 147 -32.68 -4.78 -26.59
C ASN A 147 -31.88 -3.80 -25.72
N VAL A 148 -30.55 -3.73 -25.86
CA VAL A 148 -29.71 -2.78 -25.10
C VAL A 148 -29.69 -1.38 -25.74
N ALA A 149 -30.02 -1.26 -27.03
CA ALA A 149 -30.09 0.02 -27.75
C ALA A 149 -31.22 0.95 -27.27
N ASN A 150 -32.17 0.46 -26.46
CA ASN A 150 -33.31 1.24 -25.96
C ASN A 150 -33.33 1.44 -24.43
N SER A 151 -32.21 1.19 -23.73
CA SER A 151 -32.15 1.41 -22.27
C SER A 151 -31.79 2.87 -21.94
N PRO A 152 -32.66 3.66 -21.28
CA PRO A 152 -32.41 5.05 -20.96
C PRO A 152 -31.52 5.15 -19.71
N LEU A 153 -30.25 4.75 -19.83
CA LEU A 153 -29.26 4.95 -18.78
C LEU A 153 -28.47 6.23 -19.08
N ARG A 154 -28.85 7.32 -18.40
CA ARG A 154 -28.08 8.56 -18.36
C ARG A 154 -26.67 8.29 -17.83
N PRO A 155 -25.61 8.93 -18.36
CA PRO A 155 -24.29 8.88 -17.75
C PRO A 155 -24.32 9.53 -16.37
N TRP A 156 -23.85 8.79 -15.36
CA TRP A 156 -23.64 9.30 -14.00
C TRP A 156 -22.28 10.03 -13.99
N TYR A 157 -22.29 11.31 -14.32
CA TYR A 157 -21.19 12.24 -14.04
C TYR A 157 -21.79 13.54 -13.49
N PRO A 158 -21.28 14.09 -12.37
CA PRO A 158 -21.57 15.47 -12.00
C PRO A 158 -20.87 16.40 -12.99
N GLN A 159 -21.63 17.33 -13.59
CA GLN A 159 -21.06 18.41 -14.40
C GLN A 159 -20.63 19.54 -13.47
N TRP A 160 -19.33 19.84 -13.46
CA TRP A 160 -18.74 21.08 -12.96
C TRP A 160 -17.88 21.63 -14.09
#